data_AF-A0A7V2EXW5-F1
#
_entry.id   AF-A0A7V2EXW5-F1
#
_cell.length_a   1.000
_cell.length_b   1.000
_cell.length_c   1.000
_cell.angle_alpha   90.00
_cell.angle_beta   90.00
_cell.angle_gamma   90.00
#
_symmetry.space_group_name_H-M   'P 1'
#
loop_
_entity.id
_entity.type
_entity.pdbx_description
1 polymer ?
#
loop_
_entity_poly.entity_id
_entity_poly.type
_entity_poly.pdbx_seq_one_letter_code
_entity_poly.pdbx_strand_id
1 'polypeptide(L)' 'MDFGLSHEQQMVVDTVRTFVETELYPLEDEIERSGHVALELGREIQQKVLDLGFYAANIPMEYGGGGLDHLT' A
#
# COMPACT_ATOMS: atom_id res chain seq x y z
N MET A 1 -21.93 16.78 13.23
CA MET A 1 -20.88 16.58 12.21
C MET A 1 -20.47 15.13 12.33
N ASP A 2 -20.52 14.38 11.23
CA ASP A 2 -20.09 12.98 11.19
C ASP A 2 -18.66 12.94 10.67
N PHE A 3 -17.78 12.30 11.44
CA PHE A 3 -16.34 12.18 11.14
C PHE A 3 -15.94 10.73 10.85
N GLY A 4 -16.93 9.84 10.73
CA GLY A 4 -16.70 8.47 10.31
C GLY A 4 -16.19 8.39 8.86
N LEU A 5 -15.44 7.34 8.58
CA LEU A 5 -15.05 7.03 7.20
C LEU A 5 -16.28 6.60 6.41
N SER A 6 -16.31 6.98 5.12
CA SER A 6 -17.22 6.39 4.16
C SER A 6 -16.91 4.90 3.99
N HIS A 7 -17.85 4.15 3.41
CA HIS A 7 -17.61 2.74 3.12
C HIS A 7 -16.41 2.53 2.18
N GLU A 8 -16.24 3.42 1.19
CA GLU A 8 -15.13 3.37 0.26
C GLU A 8 -13.78 3.61 0.95
N GLN A 9 -13.71 4.64 1.80
CA GLN A 9 -12.53 4.93 2.62
C GLN A 9 -12.19 3.76 3.55
N GLN A 10 -13.21 3.12 4.13
CA GLN A 10 -12.99 1.95 4.99
C GLN A 10 -12.42 0.78 4.18
N MET A 11 -12.89 0.52 2.96
CA MET A 11 -12.34 -0.51 2.08
C MET A 11 -10.87 -0.23 1.72
N VAL A 12 -10.51 1.03 1.46
CA VAL A 12 -9.12 1.43 1.23
C VAL A 12 -8.26 1.11 2.45
N VAL A 13 -8.69 1.54 3.65
CA VAL A 13 -7.98 1.27 4.92
C VAL A 13 -7.81 -0.22 5.16
N ASP A 14 -8.85 -1.02 4.96
CA ASP A 14 -8.83 -2.46 5.20
C ASP A 14 -7.90 -3.18 4.22
N THR A 15 -7.85 -2.72 2.96
CA THR A 15 -6.96 -3.29 1.94
C THR A 15 -5.50 -2.99 2.26
N VAL A 16 -5.19 -1.74 2.61
CA VAL A 16 -3.82 -1.34 3.00
C VAL A 16 -3.38 -2.07 4.26
N ARG A 17 -4.26 -2.16 5.27
CA ARG A 17 -3.98 -2.90 6.52
C ARG A 17 -3.64 -4.35 6.23
N THR A 18 -4.48 -5.03 5.44
CA THR A 18 -4.27 -6.43 5.08
C THR A 18 -2.93 -6.62 4.36
N PHE A 19 -2.60 -5.72 3.42
CA PHE A 19 -1.33 -5.77 2.71
C PHE A 19 -0.14 -5.65 3.67
N VAL A 20 -0.15 -4.68 4.57
CA VAL A 20 0.92 -4.50 5.56
C VAL A 20 1.06 -5.75 6.44
N GLU A 21 -0.05 -6.27 6.96
CA GLU A 21 -0.05 -7.42 7.86
C GLU A 21 0.44 -8.71 7.21
N THR A 22 0.16 -8.90 5.92
CA THR A 22 0.46 -10.15 5.21
C THR A 22 1.76 -10.11 4.44
N GLU A 23 2.18 -8.93 3.96
CA GLU A 23 3.33 -8.79 3.05
C GLU A 23 4.51 -8.09 3.71
N LEU A 24 4.30 -7.17 4.67
CA LEU A 24 5.39 -6.38 5.26
C LEU A 24 5.81 -6.89 6.64
N TYR A 25 4.86 -7.08 7.57
CA TYR A 25 5.16 -7.54 8.94
C TYR A 25 5.98 -8.83 9.02
N PRO A 26 5.76 -9.86 8.17
CA PRO A 26 6.59 -11.06 8.20
C PRO A 26 8.06 -10.83 7.88
N LEU A 27 8.41 -9.68 7.28
CA LEU A 27 9.76 -9.35 6.84
C LEU A 27 10.50 -8.45 7.84
N GLU A 28 9.79 -7.83 8.79
CA GLU A 28 10.33 -6.78 9.66
C GLU A 28 11.52 -7.28 10.50
N ASP A 29 11.40 -8.41 11.19
CA ASP A 29 12.45 -8.95 12.07
C ASP A 29 13.79 -9.16 11.32
N GLU A 30 13.72 -9.68 10.09
CA GLU A 30 14.93 -9.94 9.30
C GLU A 30 15.52 -8.64 8.73
N ILE A 31 14.67 -7.74 8.25
CA ILE A 31 15.09 -6.45 7.70
C ILE A 31 15.69 -5.58 8.80
N GLU A 32 15.09 -5.54 9.99
CA GLU A 32 15.61 -4.78 11.13
C GLU A 32 16.98 -5.33 11.57
N ARG A 33 17.10 -6.66 11.68
CA ARG A 33 18.37 -7.31 12.06
C ARG A 33 19.47 -7.08 11.02
N SER A 34 19.14 -7.12 9.73
CA SER A 34 20.11 -6.97 8.64
C SER A 34 20.38 -5.50 8.28
N GLY A 35 19.46 -4.60 8.59
CA GLY A 35 19.45 -3.21 8.17
C GLY A 35 19.27 -3.01 6.67
N HIS A 36 18.82 -4.03 5.93
CA HIS A 36 18.76 -4.01 4.47
C HIS A 36 17.51 -4.67 3.90
N VAL A 37 16.89 -4.00 2.92
CA VAL A 37 15.86 -4.61 2.07
C VAL A 37 16.52 -5.09 0.80
N ALA A 38 16.55 -6.41 0.59
CA ALA A 38 17.08 -7.00 -0.64
C ALA A 38 16.35 -6.44 -1.87
N LEU A 39 17.10 -6.11 -2.93
CA LEU A 39 16.55 -5.43 -4.11
C LEU A 39 15.38 -6.19 -4.76
N GLU A 40 15.51 -7.51 -4.89
CA GLU A 40 14.46 -8.34 -5.52
C GLU A 40 13.19 -8.39 -4.66
N LEU A 41 13.33 -8.46 -3.33
CA LEU A 41 12.21 -8.39 -2.41
C LEU A 41 11.49 -7.03 -2.50
N GLY A 42 12.25 -5.94 -2.55
CA GLY A 42 11.69 -4.60 -2.76
C GLY A 42 10.92 -4.47 -4.07
N ARG A 43 11.44 -5.05 -5.16
CA ARG A 43 10.76 -5.10 -6.46
C ARG A 43 9.48 -5.92 -6.43
N GLU A 44 9.49 -7.06 -5.74
CA GLU A 44 8.30 -7.89 -5.59
C GLU A 44 7.19 -7.14 -4.85
N ILE A 45 7.51 -6.54 -3.70
CA ILE A 45 6.56 -5.72 -2.93
C ILE A 45 6.05 -4.54 -3.77
N GLN A 46 6.95 -3.85 -4.48
CA GLN A 46 6.56 -2.75 -5.37
C GLN A 46 5.57 -3.21 -6.44
N GLN A 47 5.80 -4.36 -7.06
CA GLN A 47 4.89 -4.91 -8.07
C GLN A 47 3.51 -5.21 -7.48
N LYS A 48 3.45 -5.79 -6.26
CA LYS A 48 2.17 -6.03 -5.59
C LYS A 48 1.41 -4.73 -5.31
N VAL A 49 2.10 -3.67 -4.90
CA VAL A 49 1.48 -2.35 -4.68
C VAL A 49 0.98 -1.72 -5.98
N LEU A 50 1.70 -1.91 -7.09
CA LEU A 50 1.26 -1.51 -8.44
C LEU A 50 -0.01 -2.25 -8.85
N ASP A 51 -0.05 -3.58 -8.67
CA ASP A 51 -1.20 -4.42 -9.02
C ASP A 51 -2.44 -4.09 -8.19
N LEU A 52 -2.26 -3.64 -6.94
CA LEU A 52 -3.34 -3.15 -6.09
C LEU A 52 -3.83 -1.74 -6.45
N GLY A 53 -3.12 -1.01 -7.31
CA GLY A 53 -3.45 0.38 -7.67
C GLY A 53 -3.12 1.40 -6.58
N PHE A 54 -2.35 1.04 -5.54
CA PHE A 54 -1.92 1.98 -4.50
C PHE A 54 -0.58 2.64 -4.79
N TYR A 55 0.11 2.22 -5.84
CA TYR A 55 1.33 2.89 -6.27
C TYR A 55 0.99 4.25 -6.87
N ALA A 56 1.66 5.30 -6.37
CA ALA A 56 1.35 6.68 -6.76
C ALA A 56 -0.17 6.95 -6.68
N ALA A 57 -0.78 6.58 -5.55
CA ALA A 57 -2.23 6.54 -5.37
C ALA A 57 -2.95 7.81 -5.82
N ASN A 58 -2.36 8.99 -5.59
CA ASN A 58 -2.94 10.29 -5.95
C ASN A 58 -2.67 10.76 -7.39
N ILE A 59 -1.94 9.97 -8.19
CA ILE A 59 -1.65 10.27 -9.59
C ILE A 59 -2.78 9.70 -10.46
N PRO A 60 -3.27 10.44 -11.47
CA PRO A 60 -4.32 9.93 -12.35
C PRO A 60 -3.94 8.61 -13.05
N MET A 61 -4.95 7.74 -13.24
CA MET A 61 -4.76 6.44 -13.90
C MET A 61 -4.20 6.56 -15.33
N GLU A 62 -4.49 7.64 -16.05
CA GLU A 62 -3.94 7.88 -17.41
C GLU A 62 -2.41 8.01 -17.43
N TYR A 63 -1.80 8.31 -16.28
CA TYR A 63 -0.34 8.36 -16.09
C TYR A 63 0.20 7.14 -15.34
N GLY A 64 -0.64 6.12 -15.10
CA GLY A 64 -0.26 4.88 -14.41
C GLY A 64 -0.29 4.95 -12.87
N GLY A 65 -1.00 5.93 -12.29
CA GLY A 65 -1.22 6.02 -10.84
C GLY A 65 -2.57 5.42 -10.40
N GLY A 66 -2.84 5.50 -9.09
CA GLY A 66 -4.04 4.91 -8.47
C GLY A 66 -5.35 5.70 -8.63
N GLY A 67 -5.27 6.98 -9.01
CA GLY A 67 -6.44 7.84 -9.20
C GLY A 67 -7.27 8.16 -7.95
N LEU A 68 -6.76 7.89 -6.75
CA LEU A 68 -7.42 8.23 -5.48
C LEU A 68 -7.30 9.73 -5.19
N ASP A 69 -8.35 10.31 -4.59
CA ASP A 69 -8.32 11.69 -4.13
C ASP A 69 -7.78 11.79 -2.68
N HIS A 70 -7.75 13.01 -2.13
CA HIS A 70 -7.19 13.25 -0.78
C HIS A 70 -8.10 12.82 0.37
N LEU A 71 -9.37 12.52 0.09
CA LEU A 71 -10.34 12.13 1.09
C LEU A 71 -10.65 10.64 1.01
N THR A 72 -10.36 9.97 -0.10
CA THR A 72 -10.65 8.55 -0.34
C THR A 72 -9.60 7.63 0.25
#